data_AF-A0A918CY70-F1
#
_entry.id   AF-A0A918CY70-F1
#
_cell.length_a   1.000
_cell.length_b   1.000
_cell.length_c   1.000
_cell.angle_alpha   90.00
_cell.angle_beta   90.00
_cell.angle_gamma   90.00
#
_symmetry.space_group_name_H-M   'P 1'
#
loop_
_entity.id
_entity.type
_entity.pdbx_description
1 polymer ?
#
loop_
_entity_poly.entity_id
_entity_poly.type
_entity_poly.pdbx_seq_one_letter_code
_entity_poly.pdbx_strand_id
1 'polypeptide(L)'
;MLTQVLPGFRELRTPLATGVLWLLTLWVALGDRIPSRAEATGFARRIYDLAELVGRPGVGAALFFTAYLVGSVVSIPANQLLREPTHDAWEPDVVLPDRWPFIQGRPVLMQYRTATAIVGYPTFTDTRLLTRQAWADLQAHVSTSPLPLWLESHRSERHRDVAERILLRYVLDELGQLGTRLHAKNSTLYADHDRLMAEADLRVNVGAGVAVLAVALSARASPLFLLTFAISTLLIIMGMTRARQANDVIVQALVIGEVTSTALTEADGAAEALRTAPHPDGQSQ
;
A
#
# COMPACT_ATOMS: atom_id res chain seq x y z
N MET A 1 25.69 -11.50 11.73
CA MET A 1 26.16 -10.44 12.64
C MET A 1 26.24 -9.07 11.95
N LEU A 2 26.81 -8.92 10.74
CA LEU A 2 26.79 -7.63 10.00
C LEU A 2 25.41 -7.17 9.52
N THR A 3 24.46 -8.09 9.34
CA THR A 3 23.07 -7.80 8.91
C THR A 3 22.20 -7.11 9.98
N GLN A 4 22.63 -7.07 11.24
CA GLN A 4 21.90 -6.39 12.33
C GLN A 4 22.40 -4.96 12.60
N VAL A 5 23.56 -4.56 12.06
CA VAL A 5 24.23 -3.31 12.47
C VAL A 5 23.68 -2.08 11.72
N LEU A 6 22.94 -2.23 10.61
CA LEU A 6 22.42 -1.08 9.87
C LEU A 6 21.01 -1.33 9.31
N PRO A 7 19.96 -1.23 10.15
CA PRO A 7 18.56 -1.21 9.70
C PRO A 7 18.34 -0.20 8.56
N GLY A 8 18.98 0.98 8.66
CA GLY A 8 18.86 2.05 7.66
C GLY A 8 19.46 1.73 6.28
N PHE A 9 20.35 0.74 6.14
CA PHE A 9 20.92 0.40 4.82
C PHE A 9 19.87 -0.24 3.90
N ARG A 10 18.84 -0.85 4.48
CA ARG A 10 17.73 -1.46 3.74
C ARG A 10 16.87 -0.43 3.03
N GLU A 11 16.68 0.74 3.64
CA GLU A 11 15.90 1.84 3.06
C GLU A 11 16.68 2.56 1.96
N LEU A 12 18.02 2.61 2.04
CA LEU A 12 18.87 3.27 1.05
C LEU A 12 18.96 2.51 -0.28
N ARG A 13 18.88 1.17 -0.25
CA ARG A 13 19.14 0.33 -1.43
C ARG A 13 18.12 0.57 -2.56
N THR A 14 16.85 0.77 -2.22
CA THR A 14 15.77 0.90 -3.21
C THR A 14 15.90 2.23 -3.96
N PRO A 15 15.92 3.40 -3.29
CA PRO A 15 16.17 4.68 -3.96
C PRO A 15 17.47 4.67 -4.76
N LEU A 16 18.56 4.13 -4.21
CA LEU A 16 19.82 4.13 -4.93
C LEU A 16 19.76 3.30 -6.23
N ALA A 17 19.25 2.07 -6.17
CA ALA A 17 19.13 1.20 -7.34
C ALA A 17 18.21 1.81 -8.40
N THR A 18 17.06 2.34 -7.98
CA THR A 18 16.09 3.01 -8.85
C THR A 18 16.71 4.23 -9.51
N GLY A 19 17.40 5.07 -8.74
CA GLY A 19 18.10 6.24 -9.24
C GLY A 19 19.14 5.93 -10.29
N VAL A 20 19.97 4.91 -10.06
CA VAL A 20 20.98 4.46 -11.04
C VAL A 20 20.31 4.03 -12.35
N LEU A 21 19.22 3.26 -12.29
CA LEU A 21 18.47 2.84 -13.49
C LEU A 21 17.88 4.02 -14.25
N TRP A 22 17.35 5.03 -13.56
CA TRP A 22 16.84 6.25 -14.18
C TRP A 22 17.94 7.10 -14.82
N LEU A 23 19.07 7.28 -14.13
CA LEU A 23 20.22 8.00 -14.69
C LEU A 23 20.81 7.27 -15.91
N LEU A 24 20.88 5.93 -15.87
CA LEU A 24 21.30 5.14 -17.03
C LEU A 24 20.31 5.27 -18.19
N THR A 25 19.01 5.22 -17.92
CA THR A 25 17.97 5.46 -18.93
C THR A 25 18.15 6.84 -19.57
N LEU A 26 18.35 7.88 -18.76
CA LEU A 26 18.58 9.24 -19.24
C LEU A 26 19.87 9.35 -20.07
N TRP A 27 20.94 8.68 -19.63
CA TRP A 27 22.20 8.60 -20.36
C TRP A 27 22.05 7.90 -21.71
N VAL A 28 21.35 6.77 -21.79
CA VAL A 28 21.05 6.10 -23.06
C VAL A 28 20.20 6.99 -23.97
N ALA A 29 19.23 7.70 -23.40
CA ALA A 29 18.32 8.55 -24.17
C ALA A 29 18.96 9.84 -24.68
N LEU A 30 19.91 10.43 -23.94
CA LEU A 30 20.45 11.78 -24.22
C LEU A 30 21.98 11.84 -24.36
N GLY A 31 22.70 10.76 -24.09
CA GLY A 31 24.17 10.74 -24.00
C GLY A 31 24.87 11.27 -25.24
N ASP A 32 24.39 10.91 -26.42
CA ASP A 32 24.95 11.38 -27.70
C ASP A 32 24.83 12.90 -27.91
N ARG A 33 23.92 13.56 -27.17
CA ARG A 33 23.71 15.01 -27.24
C ARG A 33 24.57 15.77 -26.25
N ILE A 34 25.25 15.09 -25.33
CA ILE A 34 26.11 15.72 -24.34
C ILE A 34 27.43 16.08 -25.03
N PRO A 35 27.79 17.38 -25.14
CA PRO A 35 28.98 17.81 -25.87
C PRO A 35 30.23 17.26 -25.20
N SER A 36 31.22 16.88 -26.01
CA SER A 36 32.51 16.48 -25.45
C SER A 36 33.18 17.63 -24.72
N ARG A 37 34.16 17.35 -23.85
CA ARG A 37 34.89 18.38 -23.09
C ARG A 37 35.49 19.48 -23.98
N ALA A 38 35.93 19.12 -25.19
CA ALA A 38 36.52 20.06 -26.14
C ALA A 38 35.47 20.99 -26.79
N GLU A 39 34.24 20.50 -26.94
CA GLU A 39 33.12 21.23 -27.57
C GLU A 39 32.26 21.97 -26.55
N ALA A 40 32.37 21.61 -25.27
CA ALA A 40 31.57 22.18 -24.20
C ALA A 40 31.87 23.68 -24.01
N THR A 41 30.81 24.48 -24.04
CA THR A 41 30.86 25.92 -23.74
C THR A 41 29.92 26.26 -22.59
N GLY A 42 30.06 27.46 -22.01
CA GLY A 42 29.17 27.96 -20.96
C GLY A 42 29.11 27.07 -19.71
N PHE A 43 27.90 26.69 -19.30
CA PHE A 43 27.65 25.92 -18.07
C PHE A 43 28.20 24.49 -18.14
N ALA A 44 28.10 23.82 -19.30
CA ALA A 44 28.61 22.46 -19.48
C ALA A 44 30.13 22.38 -19.23
N ARG A 45 30.89 23.37 -19.72
CA ARG A 45 32.32 23.48 -19.45
C ARG A 45 32.63 23.61 -17.97
N ARG A 46 31.86 24.42 -17.23
CA ARG A 46 32.02 24.59 -15.78
C ARG A 46 31.80 23.29 -15.01
N ILE A 47 30.86 22.45 -15.45
CA ILE A 47 30.65 21.11 -14.87
C ILE A 47 31.89 20.23 -15.09
N TYR A 48 32.47 20.23 -16.30
CA TYR A 48 33.69 19.46 -16.58
C TYR A 48 34.89 19.95 -15.76
N ASP A 49 35.07 21.27 -15.65
CA ASP A 49 36.17 21.86 -14.86
C ASP A 49 35.99 21.54 -13.37
N LEU A 50 34.76 21.58 -12.84
CA LEU A 50 34.46 21.18 -11.47
C LEU A 50 34.72 19.68 -11.26
N ALA A 51 34.34 18.82 -12.21
CA ALA A 51 34.57 17.39 -12.15
C ALA A 51 36.07 17.04 -12.13
N GLU A 52 36.89 17.79 -12.86
CA GLU A 52 38.35 17.66 -12.82
C GLU A 52 38.93 18.12 -11.47
N LEU A 53 38.46 19.26 -10.96
CA LEU A 53 38.89 19.80 -9.65
C LEU A 53 38.58 18.84 -8.50
N VAL A 54 37.39 18.26 -8.50
CA VAL A 54 36.91 17.33 -7.47
C VAL A 54 37.56 15.93 -7.62
N GLY A 55 37.93 15.56 -8.84
CA GLY A 55 38.51 14.27 -9.17
C GLY A 55 37.49 13.13 -9.24
N ARG A 56 37.93 11.99 -9.76
CA ARG A 56 37.08 10.81 -9.99
C ARG A 56 36.31 10.34 -8.74
N PRO A 57 36.91 10.26 -7.54
CA PRO A 57 36.18 9.83 -6.35
C PRO A 57 35.02 10.75 -6.00
N GLY A 58 35.22 12.07 -6.05
CA GLY A 58 34.16 13.01 -5.70
C GLY A 58 33.07 13.12 -6.78
N VAL A 59 33.42 12.96 -8.06
CA VAL A 59 32.40 12.80 -9.13
C VAL A 59 31.56 11.54 -8.88
N GLY A 60 32.20 10.43 -8.51
CA GLY A 60 31.50 9.22 -8.12
C GLY A 60 30.52 9.48 -6.97
N ALA A 61 30.99 10.09 -5.88
CA ALA A 61 30.14 10.45 -4.74
C ALA A 61 28.96 11.35 -5.13
N ALA A 62 29.19 12.36 -5.97
CA ALA A 62 28.14 13.25 -6.47
C ALA A 62 27.10 12.49 -7.33
N LEU A 63 27.54 11.55 -8.17
CA LEU A 63 26.64 10.70 -8.96
C LEU A 63 25.84 9.74 -8.07
N PHE A 64 26.47 9.11 -7.08
CA PHE A 64 25.77 8.26 -6.10
C PHE A 64 24.71 9.03 -5.33
N PHE A 65 25.04 10.24 -4.87
CA PHE A 65 24.10 11.12 -4.19
C PHE A 65 22.94 11.56 -5.10
N THR A 66 23.25 11.96 -6.34
CA THR A 66 22.25 12.33 -7.34
C THR A 66 21.32 11.16 -7.66
N ALA A 67 21.87 9.96 -7.83
CA ALA A 67 21.10 8.74 -8.04
C ALA A 67 20.14 8.52 -6.85
N TYR A 68 20.65 8.55 -5.62
CA TYR A 68 19.81 8.41 -4.43
C TYR A 68 18.66 9.43 -4.40
N LEU A 69 18.93 10.72 -4.68
CA LEU A 69 17.89 11.76 -4.72
C LEU A 69 16.84 11.49 -5.80
N VAL A 70 17.26 11.23 -7.04
CA VAL A 70 16.35 10.92 -8.15
C VAL A 70 15.50 9.70 -7.81
N GLY A 71 16.13 8.66 -7.29
CA GLY A 71 15.43 7.45 -6.87
C GLY A 71 14.45 7.70 -5.74
N SER A 72 14.78 8.51 -4.74
CA SER A 72 13.85 8.82 -3.63
C SER A 72 12.59 9.54 -4.10
N VAL A 73 12.69 10.36 -5.15
CA VAL A 73 11.56 11.08 -5.74
C VAL A 73 10.71 10.18 -6.63
N VAL A 74 11.34 9.28 -7.39
CA VAL A 74 10.65 8.45 -8.40
C VAL A 74 10.24 7.07 -7.85
N SER A 75 10.68 6.69 -6.65
CA SER A 75 10.31 5.40 -6.07
C SER A 75 8.82 5.31 -5.79
N ILE A 76 8.21 4.20 -6.22
CA ILE A 76 6.82 3.86 -6.04
C ILE A 76 6.74 2.81 -4.91
N PRO A 77 6.07 3.09 -3.79
CA PRO A 77 5.79 2.10 -2.77
C PRO A 77 4.99 0.93 -3.34
N ALA A 78 5.40 -0.31 -3.05
CA ALA A 78 4.73 -1.50 -3.58
C ALA A 78 3.27 -1.59 -3.10
N ASN A 79 2.98 -1.12 -1.89
CA ASN A 79 1.61 -1.05 -1.36
C ASN A 79 0.73 -0.04 -2.13
N GLN A 80 1.29 1.01 -2.71
CA GLN A 80 0.55 1.97 -3.53
C GLN A 80 0.09 1.34 -4.85
N LEU A 81 0.83 0.38 -5.41
CA LEU A 81 0.39 -0.38 -6.57
C LEU A 81 -0.70 -1.41 -6.25
N LEU A 82 -0.75 -1.89 -5.01
CA LEU A 82 -1.79 -2.81 -4.56
C LEU A 82 -3.08 -2.08 -4.20
N ARG A 83 -2.98 -0.83 -3.73
CA ARG A 83 -4.13 0.07 -3.61
C ARG A 83 -4.56 0.41 -5.04
N GLU A 84 -5.65 -0.21 -5.50
CA GLU A 84 -6.31 0.32 -6.69
C GLU A 84 -6.56 1.82 -6.46
N PRO A 85 -6.49 2.66 -7.50
CA PRO A 85 -6.99 4.02 -7.39
C PRO A 85 -8.42 3.88 -6.93
N THR A 86 -8.62 4.15 -5.64
CA THR A 86 -9.90 4.20 -4.97
C THR A 86 -10.56 5.41 -5.58
N HIS A 87 -11.06 5.23 -6.80
CA HIS A 87 -11.97 6.14 -7.45
C HIS A 87 -13.07 6.34 -6.41
N ASP A 88 -13.11 7.51 -5.78
CA ASP A 88 -14.13 8.56 -5.81
C ASP A 88 -15.57 8.19 -6.25
N ALA A 89 -15.85 6.98 -6.72
CA ALA A 89 -17.15 6.45 -7.13
C ALA A 89 -17.92 5.81 -5.97
N TRP A 90 -17.31 5.66 -4.78
CA TRP A 90 -18.10 5.44 -3.57
C TRP A 90 -18.42 6.80 -2.95
N GLU A 91 -19.39 7.51 -3.54
CA GLU A 91 -20.06 8.62 -2.87
C GLU A 91 -20.71 8.05 -1.59
N PRO A 92 -20.22 8.42 -0.40
CA PRO A 92 -20.82 8.01 0.87
C PRO A 92 -22.30 8.41 0.94
N ASP A 93 -22.64 9.52 0.28
CA ASP A 93 -23.93 10.19 0.22
C ASP A 93 -25.07 9.29 -0.29
N VAL A 94 -24.79 8.20 -1.01
CA VAL A 94 -25.83 7.35 -1.60
C VAL A 94 -26.26 6.20 -0.68
N VAL A 95 -25.49 5.79 0.35
CA VAL A 95 -25.87 4.63 1.19
C VAL A 95 -25.58 4.78 2.68
N LEU A 96 -24.67 5.67 3.10
CA LEU A 96 -24.40 5.87 4.53
C LEU A 96 -24.74 7.32 4.92
N PRO A 97 -25.88 7.58 5.59
CA PRO A 97 -26.18 8.91 6.12
C PRO A 97 -25.00 9.34 6.99
N ASP A 98 -24.52 10.57 6.76
CA ASP A 98 -23.19 11.13 7.03
C ASP A 98 -22.49 10.87 8.37
N ARG A 99 -23.14 10.23 9.33
CA ARG A 99 -22.56 9.73 10.59
C ARG A 99 -23.38 8.52 11.01
N TRP A 100 -22.72 7.44 11.41
CA TRP A 100 -23.38 6.32 12.09
C TRP A 100 -24.33 6.89 13.18
N PRO A 101 -25.66 6.82 13.01
CA PRO A 101 -26.59 7.72 13.70
C PRO A 101 -26.75 7.44 15.20
N PHE A 102 -26.04 6.46 15.74
CA PHE A 102 -26.03 6.15 17.18
C PHE A 102 -25.30 7.20 18.03
N ILE A 103 -24.36 7.96 17.47
CA ILE A 103 -23.66 9.03 18.23
C ILE A 103 -24.57 10.25 18.49
N GLN A 104 -25.75 10.36 17.84
CA GLN A 104 -26.65 11.52 18.01
C GLN A 104 -28.08 11.19 18.47
N GLY A 105 -28.36 9.96 18.92
CA GLY A 105 -29.58 9.67 19.68
C GLY A 105 -30.92 9.83 18.93
N ARG A 106 -30.97 9.59 17.62
CA ARG A 106 -32.25 9.55 16.87
C ARG A 106 -32.46 8.22 16.11
N PRO A 107 -33.67 7.63 16.18
CA PRO A 107 -33.99 6.39 15.47
C PRO A 107 -34.26 6.65 13.99
N VAL A 108 -33.30 6.30 13.12
CA VAL A 108 -33.38 6.44 11.66
C VAL A 108 -33.66 5.08 11.03
N LEU A 109 -34.91 4.62 11.09
CA LEU A 109 -35.31 3.35 10.47
C LEU A 109 -36.40 3.48 9.41
N MET A 110 -36.93 4.69 9.16
CA MET A 110 -38.03 4.86 8.19
C MET A 110 -37.60 5.22 6.76
N GLN A 111 -36.34 5.58 6.50
CA GLN A 111 -35.97 6.16 5.20
C GLN A 111 -35.45 5.18 4.13
N TYR A 112 -35.24 3.90 4.47
CA TYR A 112 -34.64 2.93 3.53
C TYR A 112 -35.64 2.14 2.67
N ARG A 113 -36.94 2.49 2.67
CA ARG A 113 -37.96 1.67 1.99
C ARG A 113 -38.08 1.88 0.47
N THR A 114 -37.38 2.85 -0.12
CA THR A 114 -37.61 3.24 -1.54
C THR A 114 -36.35 3.39 -2.40
N ALA A 115 -35.14 3.14 -1.90
CA ALA A 115 -33.97 3.06 -2.76
C ALA A 115 -34.00 1.74 -3.54
N THR A 116 -34.43 1.82 -4.81
CA THR A 116 -34.45 0.70 -5.76
C THR A 116 -33.10 0.01 -5.84
N ALA A 117 -33.07 -1.19 -5.30
CA ALA A 117 -31.94 -2.11 -5.24
C ALA A 117 -31.60 -2.70 -6.62
N ILE A 118 -30.82 -2.00 -7.47
CA ILE A 118 -30.14 -2.61 -8.64
C ILE A 118 -28.78 -1.94 -8.95
N VAL A 119 -28.09 -1.36 -7.97
CA VAL A 119 -26.67 -1.07 -8.15
C VAL A 119 -25.92 -2.19 -7.47
N GLY A 120 -25.43 -3.13 -8.27
CA GLY A 120 -24.66 -4.27 -7.79
C GLY A 120 -23.54 -3.74 -6.91
N TYR A 121 -23.58 -4.09 -5.62
CA TYR A 121 -22.45 -3.85 -4.73
C TYR A 121 -21.21 -4.37 -5.46
N PRO A 122 -20.18 -3.54 -5.65
CA PRO A 122 -18.95 -4.01 -6.28
C PRO A 122 -18.55 -5.27 -5.54
N THR A 123 -18.49 -6.39 -6.26
CA THR A 123 -17.93 -7.62 -5.73
C THR A 123 -16.55 -7.24 -5.27
N PHE A 124 -16.34 -7.27 -3.95
CA PHE A 124 -15.15 -6.73 -3.30
C PHE A 124 -13.94 -7.58 -3.74
N THR A 125 -13.37 -7.23 -4.89
CA THR A 125 -12.17 -7.85 -5.48
C THR A 125 -10.89 -7.27 -4.90
N ASP A 126 -10.95 -6.66 -3.70
CA ASP A 126 -9.80 -6.18 -2.91
C ASP A 126 -8.87 -7.29 -2.39
N THR A 127 -9.05 -8.51 -2.92
CA THR A 127 -8.10 -9.64 -2.90
C THR A 127 -6.68 -9.31 -3.36
N ARG A 128 -6.39 -8.09 -3.82
CA ARG A 128 -5.04 -7.69 -4.22
C ARG A 128 -4.16 -7.27 -3.04
N LEU A 129 -4.73 -6.85 -1.92
CA LEU A 129 -3.95 -6.42 -0.75
C LEU A 129 -3.44 -7.58 0.09
N LEU A 130 -4.23 -8.66 0.19
CA LEU A 130 -3.98 -9.81 1.04
C LEU A 130 -3.87 -11.09 0.21
N THR A 131 -3.22 -12.12 0.73
CA THR A 131 -3.38 -13.45 0.15
C THR A 131 -4.78 -14.01 0.44
N ARG A 132 -5.18 -15.05 -0.30
CA ARG A 132 -6.48 -15.72 -0.08
C ARG A 132 -6.64 -16.24 1.35
N GLN A 133 -5.55 -16.73 1.95
CA GLN A 133 -5.57 -17.25 3.31
C GLN A 133 -5.79 -16.13 4.32
N ALA A 134 -4.97 -15.07 4.26
CA ALA A 134 -5.13 -13.93 5.16
C ALA A 134 -6.49 -13.23 5.00
N TRP A 135 -7.04 -13.17 3.78
CA TRP A 135 -8.40 -12.69 3.57
C TRP A 135 -9.44 -13.56 4.31
N ALA A 136 -9.36 -14.89 4.18
CA ALA A 136 -10.27 -15.80 4.86
C ALA A 136 -10.16 -15.70 6.39
N ASP A 137 -8.94 -15.60 6.91
CA ASP A 137 -8.67 -15.46 8.35
C ASP A 137 -9.21 -14.12 8.88
N LEU A 138 -9.00 -13.04 8.15
CA LEU A 138 -9.55 -11.72 8.50
C LEU A 138 -11.08 -11.74 8.46
N GLN A 139 -11.67 -12.31 7.41
CA GLN A 139 -13.12 -12.42 7.28
C GLN A 139 -13.72 -13.24 8.43
N ALA A 140 -13.13 -14.39 8.75
CA ALA A 140 -13.54 -15.19 9.90
C ALA A 140 -13.46 -14.37 11.19
N HIS A 141 -12.36 -13.65 11.43
CA HIS A 141 -12.20 -12.80 12.60
C HIS A 141 -13.26 -11.70 12.69
N VAL A 142 -13.49 -10.94 11.61
CA VAL A 142 -14.53 -9.89 11.57
C VAL A 142 -15.93 -10.48 11.78
N SER A 143 -16.23 -11.64 11.19
CA SER A 143 -17.53 -12.30 11.32
C SER A 143 -17.84 -12.75 12.76
N THR A 144 -16.80 -12.96 13.58
CA THR A 144 -16.95 -13.27 15.01
C THR A 144 -17.14 -12.04 15.90
N SER A 145 -17.04 -10.83 15.35
CA SER A 145 -17.24 -9.62 16.16
C SER A 145 -18.70 -9.49 16.64
N PRO A 146 -18.93 -8.95 17.86
CA PRO A 146 -20.24 -8.70 18.44
C PRO A 146 -21.26 -7.98 17.57
N LEU A 147 -20.82 -7.02 16.74
CA LEU A 147 -21.74 -6.16 15.96
C LEU A 147 -22.48 -6.92 14.84
N PRO A 148 -21.80 -7.66 13.94
CA PRO A 148 -22.45 -8.58 13.00
C PRO A 148 -23.41 -9.56 13.66
N LEU A 149 -23.03 -10.16 14.79
CA LEU A 149 -23.87 -11.13 15.52
C LEU A 149 -25.11 -10.48 16.14
N TRP A 150 -24.99 -9.26 16.67
CA TRP A 150 -26.14 -8.50 17.15
C TRP A 150 -27.10 -8.14 16.01
N LEU A 151 -26.56 -7.72 14.86
CA LEU A 151 -27.38 -7.41 13.67
C LEU A 151 -28.11 -8.64 13.14
N GLU A 152 -27.50 -9.81 13.17
CA GLU A 152 -28.14 -11.07 12.77
C GLU A 152 -29.30 -11.46 13.70
N SER A 153 -29.14 -11.27 15.00
CA SER A 153 -30.21 -11.60 15.97
C SER A 153 -31.41 -10.65 15.91
N HIS A 154 -31.23 -9.41 15.44
CA HIS A 154 -32.28 -8.38 15.44
C HIS A 154 -32.77 -7.98 14.04
N ARG A 155 -32.07 -8.36 12.97
CA ARG A 155 -32.39 -7.98 11.57
C ARG A 155 -32.12 -9.10 10.58
N SER A 156 -32.47 -8.86 9.31
CA SER A 156 -32.24 -9.79 8.21
C SER A 156 -30.75 -10.03 7.93
N GLU A 157 -30.42 -11.23 7.44
CA GLU A 157 -29.07 -11.66 6.99
C GLU A 157 -28.37 -10.61 6.11
N ARG A 158 -29.11 -9.87 5.26
CA ARG A 158 -28.56 -8.81 4.41
C ARG A 158 -27.84 -7.70 5.19
N HIS A 159 -28.29 -7.37 6.40
CA HIS A 159 -27.64 -6.33 7.21
C HIS A 159 -26.30 -6.80 7.79
N ARG A 160 -26.19 -8.10 8.10
CA ARG A 160 -24.94 -8.73 8.56
C ARG A 160 -23.87 -8.62 7.47
N ASP A 161 -24.19 -9.02 6.25
CA ASP A 161 -23.26 -8.98 5.12
C ASP A 161 -22.75 -7.56 4.82
N VAL A 162 -23.63 -6.56 4.92
CA VAL A 162 -23.27 -5.15 4.71
C VAL A 162 -22.35 -4.65 5.82
N ALA A 163 -22.67 -4.93 7.08
CA ALA A 163 -21.85 -4.53 8.22
C ALA A 163 -20.46 -5.19 8.18
N GLU A 164 -20.38 -6.49 7.87
CA GLU A 164 -19.12 -7.22 7.73
C GLU A 164 -18.23 -6.59 6.65
N ARG A 165 -18.79 -6.26 5.48
CA ARG A 165 -18.05 -5.60 4.38
C ARG A 165 -17.55 -4.21 4.77
N ILE A 166 -18.38 -3.43 5.47
CA ILE A 166 -18.00 -2.09 5.95
C ILE A 166 -16.84 -2.20 6.95
N LEU A 167 -16.94 -3.11 7.92
CA LEU A 167 -15.88 -3.34 8.91
C LEU A 167 -14.60 -3.82 8.26
N LEU A 168 -14.68 -4.79 7.34
CA LEU A 168 -13.52 -5.28 6.59
C LEU A 168 -12.80 -4.12 5.89
N ARG A 169 -13.55 -3.23 5.21
CA ARG A 169 -12.95 -2.06 4.55
C ARG A 169 -12.22 -1.15 5.53
N TYR A 170 -12.84 -0.79 6.66
CA TYR A 170 -12.19 0.05 7.66
C TYR A 170 -10.91 -0.61 8.22
N VAL A 171 -10.94 -1.91 8.47
CA VAL A 171 -9.75 -2.65 8.92
C VAL A 171 -8.64 -2.65 7.85
N LEU A 172 -8.99 -2.79 6.56
CA LEU A 172 -8.03 -2.73 5.45
C LEU A 172 -7.41 -1.33 5.31
N ASP A 173 -8.22 -0.28 5.46
CA ASP A 173 -7.75 1.11 5.44
C ASP A 173 -6.81 1.40 6.63
N GLU A 174 -7.06 0.75 7.77
CA GLU A 174 -6.22 0.82 8.97
C GLU A 174 -4.90 0.02 8.87
N LEU A 175 -4.70 -0.88 7.89
CA LEU A 175 -3.52 -1.75 7.84
C LEU A 175 -2.19 -0.99 7.99
N GLY A 176 -2.08 0.19 7.38
CA GLY A 176 -0.89 1.05 7.51
C GLY A 176 -0.64 1.51 8.95
N GLN A 177 -1.69 1.83 9.70
CA GLN A 177 -1.60 2.20 11.11
C GLN A 177 -1.39 0.98 12.01
N LEU A 178 -1.95 -0.18 11.66
CA LEU A 178 -1.71 -1.42 12.40
C LEU A 178 -0.23 -1.81 12.37
N GLY A 179 0.49 -1.51 11.29
CA GLY A 179 1.95 -1.68 11.22
C GLY A 179 2.71 -0.90 12.29
N THR A 180 2.33 0.35 12.59
CA THR A 180 3.01 1.15 13.63
C THR A 180 2.68 0.66 15.04
N ARG A 181 1.43 0.24 15.27
CA ARG A 181 1.02 -0.40 16.54
C ARG A 181 1.73 -1.74 16.75
N LEU A 182 1.88 -2.52 15.67
CA LEU A 182 2.63 -3.78 15.69
C LEU A 182 4.08 -3.55 16.09
N HIS A 183 4.74 -2.50 15.57
CA HIS A 183 6.10 -2.17 15.94
C HIS A 183 6.27 -1.95 17.46
N ALA A 184 5.32 -1.22 18.06
CA ALA A 184 5.36 -0.90 19.49
C ALA A 184 5.10 -2.13 20.38
N LYS A 185 4.21 -3.04 19.96
CA LYS A 185 3.82 -4.22 20.76
C LYS A 185 4.71 -5.44 20.51
N ASN A 186 5.07 -5.71 19.26
CA ASN A 186 5.75 -6.93 18.84
C ASN A 186 6.77 -6.63 17.73
N SER A 187 7.98 -6.24 18.14
CA SER A 187 9.07 -5.83 17.24
C SER A 187 9.57 -6.94 16.31
N THR A 188 9.43 -8.21 16.69
CA THR A 188 9.89 -9.34 15.86
C THR A 188 8.96 -9.56 14.67
N LEU A 189 7.63 -9.58 14.88
CA LEU A 189 6.65 -9.64 13.80
C LEU A 189 6.75 -8.42 12.87
N TYR A 190 6.98 -7.24 13.44
CA TYR A 190 7.21 -6.03 12.65
C TYR A 190 8.47 -6.14 11.78
N ALA A 191 9.57 -6.71 12.31
CA ALA A 191 10.80 -6.88 11.54
C ALA A 191 10.61 -7.82 10.33
N ASP A 192 9.74 -8.82 10.44
CA ASP A 192 9.37 -9.69 9.32
C ASP A 192 8.51 -8.95 8.27
N HIS A 193 7.50 -8.20 8.72
CA HIS A 193 6.71 -7.32 7.87
C HIS A 193 7.62 -6.33 7.10
N ASP A 194 8.48 -5.59 7.81
CA ASP A 194 9.38 -4.60 7.23
C ASP A 194 10.35 -5.23 6.21
N ARG A 195 10.92 -6.39 6.54
CA ARG A 195 11.80 -7.12 5.62
C ARG A 195 11.09 -7.48 4.32
N LEU A 196 9.88 -8.03 4.40
CA LEU A 196 9.09 -8.43 3.23
C LEU A 196 8.69 -7.20 2.40
N MET A 197 8.30 -6.11 3.06
CA MET A 197 7.88 -4.89 2.36
C MET A 197 9.06 -4.22 1.64
N ALA A 198 10.21 -4.11 2.30
CA ALA A 198 11.40 -3.55 1.66
C ALA A 198 11.93 -4.42 0.49
N GLU A 199 11.69 -5.74 0.50
CA GLU A 199 11.99 -6.61 -0.65
C GLU A 199 10.99 -6.38 -1.79
N ALA A 200 9.71 -6.17 -1.46
CA ALA A 200 8.68 -5.82 -2.41
C ALA A 200 8.99 -4.50 -3.13
N ASP A 201 9.30 -3.44 -2.37
CA ASP A 201 9.64 -2.12 -2.90
C ASP A 201 10.84 -2.18 -3.83
N LEU A 202 11.89 -2.91 -3.44
CA LEU A 202 13.08 -3.08 -4.27
C LEU A 202 12.72 -3.70 -5.62
N ARG A 203 11.93 -4.79 -5.62
CA ARG A 203 11.58 -5.52 -6.85
C ARG A 203 10.68 -4.72 -7.77
N VAL A 204 9.67 -4.05 -7.22
CA VAL A 204 8.76 -3.19 -7.99
C VAL A 204 9.55 -2.09 -8.68
N ASN A 205 10.38 -1.37 -7.93
CA ASN A 205 11.08 -0.21 -8.47
C ASN A 205 12.23 -0.57 -9.40
N VAL A 206 12.99 -1.63 -9.11
CA VAL A 206 14.01 -2.16 -10.04
C VAL A 206 13.35 -2.68 -11.30
N GLY A 207 12.24 -3.42 -11.17
CA GLY A 207 11.44 -3.86 -12.32
C GLY A 207 11.03 -2.67 -13.18
N ALA A 208 10.32 -1.69 -12.61
CA ALA A 208 9.90 -0.48 -13.32
C ALA A 208 11.07 0.24 -14.02
N GLY A 209 12.18 0.47 -13.31
CA GLY A 209 13.37 1.10 -13.90
C GLY A 209 13.97 0.29 -15.06
N VAL A 210 14.05 -1.04 -14.93
CA VAL A 210 14.52 -1.92 -16.01
C VAL A 210 13.56 -1.92 -17.20
N ALA A 211 12.24 -1.89 -16.98
CA ALA A 211 11.27 -1.77 -18.07
C ALA A 211 11.48 -0.49 -18.89
N VAL A 212 11.66 0.66 -18.24
CA VAL A 212 11.89 1.94 -18.93
C VAL A 212 13.23 1.91 -19.66
N LEU A 213 14.29 1.41 -19.03
CA LEU A 213 15.61 1.26 -19.65
C LEU A 213 15.56 0.34 -20.88
N ALA A 214 14.81 -0.76 -20.80
CA ALA A 214 14.61 -1.70 -21.90
C ALA A 214 13.97 -1.04 -23.12
N VAL A 215 12.97 -0.18 -22.90
CA VAL A 215 12.31 0.59 -23.96
C VAL A 215 13.30 1.59 -24.57
N ALA A 216 14.07 2.31 -23.76
CA ALA A 216 15.08 3.25 -24.24
C ALA A 216 16.17 2.55 -25.08
N LEU A 217 16.69 1.42 -24.61
CA LEU A 217 17.67 0.61 -25.34
C LEU A 217 17.08 -0.01 -26.61
N SER A 218 15.81 -0.41 -26.58
CA SER A 218 15.10 -0.91 -27.77
C SER A 218 15.04 0.13 -28.88
N ALA A 219 14.73 1.38 -28.52
CA ALA A 219 14.66 2.49 -29.46
C ALA A 219 16.04 2.94 -29.99
N ARG A 220 17.10 2.82 -29.18
CA ARG A 220 18.43 3.34 -29.52
C ARG A 220 19.39 2.30 -30.12
N ALA A 221 19.26 1.03 -29.75
CA ALA A 221 20.24 0.00 -30.09
C ALA A 221 19.63 -1.21 -30.83
N SER A 222 18.65 -1.90 -30.25
CA SER A 222 18.07 -3.10 -30.86
C SER A 222 16.73 -3.50 -30.25
N PRO A 223 15.72 -3.89 -31.05
CA PRO A 223 14.41 -4.34 -30.54
C PRO A 223 14.49 -5.59 -29.63
N LEU A 224 15.59 -6.36 -29.69
CA LEU A 224 15.80 -7.52 -28.82
C LEU A 224 15.82 -7.15 -27.33
N PHE A 225 16.13 -5.90 -26.98
CA PHE A 225 16.08 -5.45 -25.58
C PHE A 225 14.66 -5.51 -24.99
N LEU A 226 13.60 -5.59 -25.80
CA LEU A 226 12.25 -5.84 -25.30
C LEU A 226 12.10 -7.19 -24.58
N LEU A 227 12.99 -8.17 -24.81
CA LEU A 227 12.98 -9.41 -24.02
C LEU A 227 13.24 -9.15 -22.52
N THR A 228 14.02 -8.12 -22.19
CA THR A 228 14.27 -7.72 -20.80
C THR A 228 13.03 -7.13 -20.11
N PHE A 229 12.05 -6.65 -20.90
CA PHE A 229 10.76 -6.19 -20.39
C PHE A 229 9.96 -7.32 -19.72
N ALA A 230 10.06 -8.56 -20.22
CA ALA A 230 9.41 -9.72 -19.62
C ALA A 230 10.00 -10.01 -18.22
N ILE A 231 11.32 -9.91 -18.07
CA ILE A 231 12.01 -10.08 -16.78
C ILE A 231 11.58 -8.97 -15.81
N SER A 232 11.52 -7.72 -16.27
CA SER A 232 10.99 -6.60 -15.49
C SER A 232 9.56 -6.86 -14.99
N THR A 233 8.67 -7.30 -15.88
CA THR A 233 7.28 -7.61 -15.54
C THR A 233 7.21 -8.69 -14.45
N LEU A 234 8.02 -9.73 -14.58
CA LEU A 234 8.12 -10.79 -13.56
C LEU A 234 8.59 -10.24 -12.21
N LEU A 235 9.60 -9.37 -12.19
CA LEU A 235 10.08 -8.72 -10.96
C LEU A 235 8.97 -7.91 -10.28
N ILE A 236 8.18 -7.15 -11.03
CA ILE A 236 7.05 -6.37 -10.49
C ILE A 236 6.00 -7.32 -9.88
N ILE A 237 5.63 -8.41 -10.58
CA ILE A 237 4.69 -9.42 -10.06
C ILE A 237 5.21 -10.07 -8.77
N MET A 238 6.49 -10.42 -8.74
CA MET A 238 7.13 -10.97 -7.54
C MET A 238 7.18 -9.95 -6.40
N GLY A 239 7.37 -8.66 -6.71
CA GLY A 239 7.30 -7.57 -5.73
C GLY A 239 5.91 -7.42 -5.14
N MET A 240 4.87 -7.36 -5.96
CA MET A 240 3.47 -7.32 -5.51
C MET A 240 3.10 -8.51 -4.63
N THR A 241 3.57 -9.71 -4.98
CA THR A 241 3.33 -10.92 -4.17
C THR A 241 3.99 -10.82 -2.80
N ARG A 242 5.21 -10.26 -2.70
CA ARG A 242 5.89 -10.01 -1.42
C ARG A 242 5.17 -8.95 -0.58
N ALA A 243 4.64 -7.90 -1.19
CA ALA A 243 3.86 -6.88 -0.48
C ALA A 243 2.59 -7.48 0.14
N ARG A 244 1.91 -8.40 -0.56
CA ARG A 244 0.77 -9.15 0.01
C ARG A 244 1.19 -9.98 1.22
N GLN A 245 2.27 -10.74 1.09
CA GLN A 245 2.80 -11.55 2.20
C GLN A 245 3.18 -10.71 3.42
N ALA A 246 3.66 -9.47 3.22
CA ALA A 246 3.90 -8.55 4.31
C ALA A 246 2.58 -8.15 5.01
N ASN A 247 1.54 -7.78 4.25
CA ASN A 247 0.23 -7.44 4.82
C ASN A 247 -0.40 -8.63 5.57
N ASP A 248 -0.17 -9.87 5.11
CA ASP A 248 -0.61 -11.08 5.81
C ASP A 248 -0.06 -11.16 7.24
N VAL A 249 1.18 -10.69 7.49
CA VAL A 249 1.78 -10.65 8.84
C VAL A 249 0.99 -9.70 9.75
N ILE A 250 0.55 -8.55 9.24
CA ILE A 250 -0.28 -7.61 10.01
C ILE A 250 -1.64 -8.22 10.32
N VAL A 251 -2.27 -8.87 9.33
CA VAL A 251 -3.56 -9.55 9.51
C VAL A 251 -3.44 -10.68 10.53
N GLN A 252 -2.40 -11.51 10.43
CA GLN A 252 -2.18 -12.57 11.40
C GLN A 252 -2.01 -12.00 12.81
N ALA A 253 -1.25 -10.92 12.96
CA ALA A 253 -1.07 -10.23 14.24
C ALA A 253 -2.38 -9.64 14.80
N LEU A 254 -3.27 -9.15 13.93
CA LEU A 254 -4.61 -8.72 14.32
C LEU A 254 -5.47 -9.91 14.79
N VAL A 255 -5.50 -10.99 14.01
CA VAL A 255 -6.33 -12.18 14.28
C VAL A 255 -5.93 -12.87 15.61
N ILE A 256 -4.64 -12.92 15.93
CA ILE A 256 -4.16 -13.49 17.20
C ILE A 256 -4.28 -12.51 18.39
N GLY A 257 -4.77 -11.29 18.17
CA GLY A 257 -4.98 -10.28 19.22
C GLY A 257 -3.72 -9.55 19.68
N GLU A 258 -2.59 -9.69 18.99
CA GLU A 258 -1.38 -8.91 19.28
C GLU A 258 -1.63 -7.43 19.04
N VAL A 259 -2.31 -7.09 17.93
CA VAL A 259 -2.69 -5.71 17.59
C VAL A 259 -4.21 -5.59 17.58
N THR A 260 -4.72 -4.44 18.03
CA THR A 260 -6.16 -4.15 18.01
C THR A 260 -6.48 -3.12 16.92
N SER A 261 -7.54 -3.40 16.15
CA SER A 261 -8.12 -2.45 15.19
C SER A 261 -9.06 -1.48 15.91
N THR A 262 -8.99 -0.21 15.52
CA THR A 262 -9.87 0.82 16.06
C THR A 262 -11.30 0.58 15.58
N ALA A 263 -11.49 0.29 14.29
CA ALA A 263 -12.79 -0.07 13.73
C ALA A 263 -13.47 -1.24 14.45
N LEU A 264 -12.74 -2.30 14.80
CA LEU A 264 -13.30 -3.43 15.55
C LEU A 264 -13.67 -3.03 16.99
N THR A 265 -12.81 -2.25 17.64
CA THR A 265 -13.08 -1.77 19.01
C THR A 265 -14.31 -0.85 19.05
N GLU A 266 -14.47 0.01 18.05
CA GLU A 266 -15.65 0.88 17.90
C GLU A 266 -16.92 0.08 17.61
N ALA A 267 -16.82 -0.96 16.76
CA ALA A 267 -17.93 -1.85 16.47
C ALA A 267 -18.40 -2.61 17.74
N ASP A 268 -17.46 -3.10 18.54
CA ASP A 268 -17.74 -3.79 19.80
C ASP A 268 -18.41 -2.85 20.80
N GLY A 269 -17.91 -1.61 20.93
CA GLY A 269 -18.52 -0.58 21.76
C GLY A 269 -19.94 -0.22 21.30
N ALA A 270 -20.18 -0.15 20.00
CA ALA A 270 -21.50 0.09 19.44
C ALA A 270 -22.47 -1.07 19.72
N ALA A 271 -22.01 -2.31 19.59
CA ALA A 271 -22.81 -3.50 19.91
C ALA A 271 -23.21 -3.53 21.39
N GLU A 272 -22.30 -3.16 22.30
CA GLU A 272 -22.59 -3.12 23.74
C GLU A 272 -23.54 -1.98 24.12
N ALA A 273 -23.37 -0.80 23.52
CA ALA A 273 -24.31 0.31 23.68
C ALA A 273 -25.73 -0.07 23.21
N LEU A 274 -25.84 -0.87 22.15
CA LEU A 274 -27.10 -1.38 21.63
C LEU A 274 -27.77 -2.42 22.55
N ARG A 275 -26.99 -3.29 23.19
CA ARG A 275 -27.50 -4.27 24.16
C ARG A 275 -28.01 -3.61 25.44
N THR A 276 -27.37 -2.51 25.86
CA THR A 276 -27.69 -1.80 27.09
C THR A 276 -28.76 -0.71 26.91
N ALA A 277 -29.09 -0.35 25.66
CA ALA A 277 -30.13 0.63 25.38
C ALA A 277 -31.52 0.11 25.84
N PRO A 278 -32.30 0.92 26.58
CA PRO A 278 -33.62 0.52 27.04
C PRO A 278 -34.55 0.26 25.84
N HIS A 279 -35.28 -0.86 25.90
CA HIS A 279 -36.23 -1.21 24.85
C HIS A 279 -37.32 -0.12 24.76
N PRO A 280 -37.59 0.46 23.58
CA PRO A 280 -38.45 1.64 23.43
C PRO A 280 -39.90 1.46 23.86
N ASP A 281 -40.38 0.22 24.05
CA ASP A 281 -41.79 -0.06 24.25
C ASP A 281 -42.23 -0.20 25.70
N GLY A 282 -41.34 -0.03 26.69
CA GLY A 282 -41.70 -0.13 28.11
C GLY A 282 -42.33 -1.48 28.51
N GLN A 283 -42.34 -2.47 27.61
CA GLN A 283 -42.75 -3.83 27.89
C GLN A 283 -41.56 -4.50 28.56
N SER A 284 -41.59 -4.48 29.89
CA SER A 284 -40.80 -5.39 30.71
C SER A 284 -41.06 -6.83 30.23
N GLN A 285 -40.01 -7.49 29.73
CA GLN A 285 -40.01 -8.95 29.55
C GLN A 285 -40.24 -9.65 30.89
#